data_AF-A0A2K3MF97-F1
#
_entry.id   AF-A0A2K3MF97-F1
#
_cell.length_a   1.000
_cell.length_b   1.000
_cell.length_c   1.000
_cell.angle_alpha   90.00
_cell.angle_beta   90.00
_cell.angle_gamma   90.00
#
_symmetry.space_group_name_H-M   'P 1'
#
loop_
_entity.id
_entity.type
_entity.pdbx_description
1 polymer ?
#
loop_
_entity_poly.entity_id
_entity_poly.type
_entity_poly.pdbx_seq_one_letter_code
_entity_poly.pdbx_strand_id
1 'polypeptide(L)'
;MGTSVTNKDNYNGRKYGTWKQKELFFLVTYVLVFYVIIIRRSLQISHDHYKKLFGLRPGWLIPNHLNDVSDAQWRNFRGNLPVLTLVFGIFTLLANLMRAFFNLNVRGMSVVWLLFSFAYLSYLHGACVIFVLSIATINFLLVK
;
A
#
# COMPACT_ATOMS: atom_id res chain seq x y z
N MET A 1 -3.70 44.35 -47.27
CA MET A 1 -2.32 44.21 -46.73
C MET A 1 -2.45 43.72 -45.29
N GLY A 2 -2.42 42.40 -45.04
CA GLY A 2 -2.80 41.85 -43.72
C GLY A 2 -2.45 40.38 -43.45
N THR A 3 -1.52 39.78 -44.20
CA THR A 3 -1.21 38.34 -44.13
C THR A 3 0.11 37.99 -43.44
N SER A 4 0.92 38.98 -43.05
CA SER A 4 2.27 38.72 -42.54
C SER A 4 2.35 38.45 -41.02
N VAL A 5 1.38 38.93 -40.24
CA VAL A 5 1.44 38.84 -38.76
C VAL A 5 1.00 37.45 -38.29
N THR A 6 -0.10 36.92 -38.85
CA THR A 6 -0.66 35.61 -38.47
C THR A 6 0.26 34.43 -38.79
N ASN A 7 1.14 34.53 -39.78
CA ASN A 7 2.09 33.46 -40.11
C ASN A 7 3.26 33.39 -39.13
N LYS A 8 3.70 34.55 -38.60
CA LYS A 8 4.82 34.65 -37.66
C LYS A 8 4.47 34.07 -36.28
N ASP A 9 3.26 34.32 -35.80
CA ASP A 9 2.80 33.80 -34.50
C ASP A 9 2.62 32.27 -34.53
N ASN A 10 2.07 31.73 -35.63
CA ASN A 10 1.95 30.29 -35.85
C ASN A 10 3.31 29.58 -35.96
N TYR A 11 4.29 30.22 -36.61
CA TYR A 11 5.66 29.69 -36.71
C TYR A 11 6.35 29.62 -35.33
N ASN A 12 6.23 30.69 -34.55
CA ASN A 12 6.81 30.74 -33.20
C ASN A 12 6.15 29.74 -32.25
N GLY A 13 4.82 29.59 -32.32
CA GLY A 13 4.08 28.59 -31.54
C GLY A 13 4.48 27.14 -31.87
N ARG A 14 4.63 26.80 -33.16
CA ARG A 14 5.13 25.48 -33.57
C ARG A 14 6.56 25.23 -33.10
N LYS A 15 7.45 26.23 -33.23
CA LYS A 15 8.85 26.13 -32.80
C LYS A 15 8.95 25.91 -31.29
N TYR A 16 8.14 26.61 -30.50
CA TYR A 16 8.07 26.43 -29.05
C TYR A 16 7.52 25.06 -28.66
N GLY A 17 6.46 24.58 -29.32
CA GLY A 17 5.92 23.24 -29.12
C GLY A 17 6.92 22.12 -29.44
N THR A 18 7.66 22.24 -30.54
CA THR A 18 8.72 21.28 -30.90
C THR A 18 9.88 21.29 -29.90
N TRP A 19 10.24 22.46 -29.36
CA TRP A 19 11.29 22.57 -28.33
C TRP A 19 10.87 21.90 -27.02
N LYS A 20 9.64 22.15 -26.57
CA LYS A 20 9.06 21.48 -25.39
C LYS A 20 8.93 19.97 -25.55
N GLN A 21 8.57 19.49 -26.74
CA GLN A 21 8.51 18.06 -27.03
C GLN A 21 9.91 17.40 -27.00
N LYS A 22 10.94 18.09 -27.51
CA LYS A 22 12.33 17.62 -27.43
C LYS A 22 12.84 17.63 -25.99
N GLU A 23 12.57 18.69 -25.23
CA GLU A 23 12.91 18.80 -23.80
C GLU A 23 12.30 17.64 -22.99
N LEU A 24 10.99 17.38 -23.18
CA LEU A 24 10.31 16.26 -22.55
C LEU A 24 10.94 14.92 -22.93
N PHE A 25 11.27 14.70 -24.20
CA PHE A 25 11.92 13.48 -24.65
C PHE A 25 13.29 13.28 -23.99
N PHE A 26 14.09 14.33 -23.85
CA PHE A 26 15.37 14.27 -23.14
C PHE A 26 15.19 13.95 -21.65
N LEU A 27 14.23 14.59 -20.98
CA LEU A 27 13.94 14.33 -19.57
C LEU A 27 13.48 12.89 -19.34
N VAL A 28 12.56 12.39 -20.17
CA VAL A 28 12.08 11.00 -20.08
C VAL A 28 13.23 10.01 -20.33
N THR A 29 14.02 10.24 -21.37
CA THR A 29 15.19 9.40 -21.69
C THR A 29 16.21 9.41 -20.55
N TYR A 30 16.50 10.59 -20.00
CA TYR A 30 17.38 10.74 -18.85
C TYR A 30 16.88 9.94 -17.64
N VAL A 31 15.60 10.09 -17.28
CA VAL A 31 14.99 9.37 -16.16
C VAL A 31 15.05 7.87 -16.38
N LEU A 32 14.73 7.38 -17.59
CA LEU A 32 14.81 5.96 -17.92
C LEU A 32 16.23 5.41 -17.78
N VAL A 33 17.22 6.09 -18.37
CA VAL A 33 18.63 5.68 -18.29
C VAL A 33 19.11 5.70 -16.84
N PHE A 34 18.79 6.75 -16.09
CA PHE A 34 19.13 6.87 -14.67
C PHE A 34 18.56 5.69 -13.86
N TYR A 35 17.26 5.40 -14.00
CA TYR A 35 16.65 4.28 -13.29
C TYR A 35 17.23 2.94 -13.72
N VAL A 36 17.49 2.73 -15.02
CA VAL A 36 18.13 1.49 -15.49
C VAL A 36 19.52 1.31 -14.86
N ILE A 37 20.32 2.36 -14.80
CA ILE A 37 21.65 2.32 -14.17
C ILE A 37 21.53 2.03 -12.67
N ILE A 38 20.66 2.74 -11.96
CA ILE A 38 20.47 2.57 -10.51
C ILE A 38 19.97 1.17 -10.19
N ILE A 39 18.95 0.67 -10.91
CA ILE A 39 18.40 -0.67 -10.69
C ILE A 39 19.47 -1.73 -10.96
N ARG A 40 20.20 -1.63 -12.08
CA ARG A 40 21.29 -2.58 -12.39
C ARG A 40 22.36 -2.58 -11.32
N ARG A 41 22.82 -1.40 -10.89
CA ARG A 41 23.85 -1.26 -9.86
C ARG A 41 23.37 -1.80 -8.52
N SER A 42 22.15 -1.48 -8.11
CA SER A 42 21.54 -1.98 -6.88
C SER A 42 21.41 -3.50 -6.89
N LEU A 43 20.97 -4.09 -8.01
CA LEU A 43 20.89 -5.55 -8.18
C LEU A 43 22.27 -6.20 -8.15
N GLN A 44 23.27 -5.60 -8.79
CA GLN A 44 24.64 -6.09 -8.77
C GLN A 44 25.21 -6.08 -7.34
N ILE A 45 25.06 -4.97 -6.60
CA ILE A 45 25.51 -4.88 -5.20
C ILE A 45 24.79 -5.91 -4.33
N SER A 46 23.48 -6.06 -4.52
CA SER A 46 22.68 -7.07 -3.81
C SER A 46 23.19 -8.49 -4.09
N HIS A 47 23.50 -8.81 -5.34
CA HIS A 47 24.06 -10.10 -5.73
C HIS A 47 25.47 -10.30 -5.17
N ASP A 48 26.33 -9.29 -5.19
CA ASP A 48 27.72 -9.42 -4.72
C ASP A 48 27.80 -9.55 -3.19
N HIS A 49 26.84 -8.96 -2.47
CA HIS A 49 26.86 -8.89 -1.01
C HIS A 49 25.80 -9.77 -0.33
N TYR A 50 25.05 -10.60 -1.06
CA TYR A 50 23.92 -11.36 -0.51
C TYR A 50 24.28 -12.25 0.69
N LYS A 51 25.50 -12.80 0.72
CA LYS A 51 26.00 -13.67 1.81
C LYS A 51 26.40 -12.91 3.07
N LYS A 52 26.52 -11.58 3.02
CA LYS A 52 26.94 -10.73 4.15
C LYS A 52 25.75 -10.16 4.94
N LEU A 53 24.51 -10.48 4.57
CA LEU A 53 23.32 -10.03 5.31
C LEU A 53 23.11 -10.90 6.55
N PHE A 54 23.54 -10.38 7.70
CA PHE A 54 23.25 -10.97 9.01
C PHE A 54 21.76 -10.78 9.37
N GLY A 55 21.15 -11.78 10.00
CA GLY A 55 19.77 -11.69 10.49
C GLY A 55 18.67 -12.13 9.52
N LEU A 56 19.04 -12.54 8.30
CA LEU A 56 18.15 -13.19 7.36
C LEU A 56 17.68 -14.55 7.88
N ARG A 57 16.36 -14.77 7.91
CA ARG A 57 15.76 -16.05 8.35
C ARG A 57 14.82 -16.63 7.28
N PRO A 58 14.72 -17.97 7.17
CA PRO A 58 13.72 -18.59 6.30
C PRO A 58 12.32 -18.15 6.74
N GLY A 59 11.47 -17.81 5.77
CA GLY A 59 10.08 -17.44 6.03
C GLY A 59 9.09 -18.56 5.76
N TRP A 60 7.84 -18.32 6.14
CA TRP A 60 6.73 -19.28 5.94
C TRP A 60 6.01 -19.12 4.60
N LEU A 61 6.14 -17.96 3.92
CA LEU A 61 5.38 -17.65 2.69
C LEU A 61 5.98 -18.26 1.41
N ILE A 62 7.30 -18.15 1.24
CA ILE A 62 8.00 -18.59 0.04
C ILE A 62 9.15 -19.50 0.47
N PRO A 63 9.13 -20.80 0.12
CA PRO A 63 10.23 -21.70 0.43
C PRO A 63 11.52 -21.22 -0.24
N ASN A 64 12.65 -21.38 0.46
CA ASN A 64 13.98 -20.92 0.03
C ASN A 64 14.15 -19.39 -0.09
N HIS A 65 13.15 -18.58 0.27
CA HIS A 65 13.31 -17.13 0.39
C HIS A 65 13.68 -16.73 1.82
N LEU A 66 14.88 -16.19 1.97
CA LEU A 66 15.33 -15.59 3.22
C LEU A 66 14.73 -14.19 3.35
N ASN A 67 14.24 -13.87 4.55
CA ASN A 67 13.61 -12.60 4.83
C ASN A 67 14.36 -11.88 5.94
N ASP A 68 14.42 -10.56 5.82
CA ASP A 68 14.88 -9.72 6.90
C ASP A 68 13.83 -9.72 8.02
N VAL A 69 14.28 -10.10 9.21
CA VAL A 69 13.48 -10.11 10.45
C VAL A 69 14.22 -9.40 11.58
N SER A 70 15.19 -8.55 11.24
CA SER A 70 15.90 -7.71 12.21
C SER A 70 14.94 -6.76 12.93
N ASP A 71 14.01 -6.15 12.19
CA ASP A 71 12.96 -5.28 12.70
C ASP A 71 11.92 -6.07 13.53
N ALA A 72 11.74 -5.68 14.78
CA ALA A 72 10.83 -6.31 15.72
C ALA A 72 9.35 -6.07 15.37
N GLN A 73 8.99 -4.90 14.84
CA GLN A 73 7.63 -4.58 14.42
C GLN A 73 7.26 -5.41 13.19
N TRP A 74 8.14 -5.46 12.19
CA TRP A 74 7.94 -6.28 10.99
C TRP A 74 7.83 -7.78 11.32
N ARG A 75 8.71 -8.29 12.18
CA ARG A 75 8.69 -9.69 12.61
C ARG A 75 7.39 -10.05 13.32
N ASN A 76 6.91 -9.20 14.23
CA ASN A 76 5.66 -9.42 14.95
C ASN A 76 4.44 -9.33 14.02
N PHE A 77 4.40 -8.33 13.13
CA PHE A 77 3.32 -8.20 12.16
C PHE A 77 3.22 -9.45 11.27
N ARG A 78 4.33 -9.82 10.62
CA ARG A 78 4.37 -10.96 9.69
C ARG A 78 4.09 -12.28 10.37
N GLY A 79 4.59 -12.48 11.59
CA GLY A 79 4.34 -13.71 12.37
C GLY A 79 2.86 -13.91 12.68
N ASN A 80 2.09 -12.83 12.83
CA ASN A 80 0.67 -12.88 13.14
C ASN A 80 -0.24 -12.88 11.89
N LEU A 81 0.30 -12.60 10.69
CA LEU A 81 -0.49 -12.60 9.44
C LEU A 81 -1.26 -13.90 9.17
N PRO A 82 -0.71 -15.13 9.32
CA PRO A 82 -1.48 -16.34 9.08
C PRO A 82 -2.68 -16.46 10.02
N VAL A 83 -2.47 -16.18 11.31
CA VAL A 83 -3.53 -16.23 12.33
C VAL A 83 -4.59 -15.18 12.04
N LEU A 84 -4.18 -13.95 11.72
CA LEU A 84 -5.09 -12.86 11.37
C LEU A 84 -5.90 -13.18 10.10
N THR A 85 -5.28 -13.82 9.11
CA THR A 85 -5.94 -14.26 7.88
C THR A 85 -7.00 -15.32 8.17
N LEU A 86 -6.67 -16.30 9.01
CA LEU A 86 -7.62 -17.34 9.43
C LEU A 86 -8.80 -16.73 10.18
N VAL A 87 -8.55 -15.84 11.15
CA VAL A 87 -9.60 -15.16 11.90
C VAL A 87 -10.49 -14.32 10.98
N PHE A 88 -9.89 -13.59 10.03
CA PHE A 88 -10.64 -12.84 9.02
C PHE A 88 -11.50 -13.75 8.14
N GLY A 89 -11.00 -14.93 7.77
CA GLY A 89 -11.77 -15.95 7.06
C GLY A 89 -12.99 -16.43 7.85
N ILE A 90 -12.81 -16.77 9.12
CA ILE A 90 -13.92 -17.18 10.00
C ILE A 90 -14.92 -16.04 10.17
N PHE A 91 -14.43 -14.82 10.40
CA PHE A 91 -15.24 -13.62 10.55
C PHE A 91 -16.13 -13.39 9.34
N THR A 92 -15.55 -13.41 8.13
CA THR A 92 -16.27 -13.18 6.88
C THR A 92 -17.27 -14.28 6.58
N LEU A 93 -16.91 -15.55 6.85
CA LEU A 93 -17.81 -16.69 6.72
C LEU A 93 -19.02 -16.53 7.66
N LEU A 94 -18.79 -16.24 8.94
CA LEU A 94 -19.86 -16.08 9.92
C LEU A 94 -20.77 -14.90 9.58
N ALA A 95 -20.18 -13.77 9.17
CA ALA A 95 -20.91 -12.59 8.73
C ALA A 95 -21.81 -12.89 7.50
N ASN A 96 -21.30 -13.64 6.52
CA ASN A 96 -22.06 -14.04 5.34
C ASN A 96 -23.16 -15.05 5.67
N LEU A 97 -22.90 -16.00 6.57
CA LEU A 97 -23.93 -16.92 7.06
C LEU A 97 -25.06 -16.15 7.77
N MET A 98 -24.73 -15.22 8.67
CA MET A 98 -25.75 -14.38 9.31
C MET A 98 -26.55 -13.58 8.30
N ARG A 99 -25.90 -13.03 7.27
CA ARG A 99 -26.62 -12.34 6.19
C ARG A 99 -27.60 -13.25 5.47
N ALA A 100 -27.20 -14.49 5.16
CA ALA A 100 -28.03 -15.46 4.46
C ALA A 100 -29.20 -15.96 5.32
N PHE A 101 -28.96 -16.27 6.60
CA PHE A 101 -30.00 -16.81 7.49
C PHE A 101 -31.02 -15.74 7.93
N PHE A 102 -30.58 -14.51 8.17
CA PHE A 102 -31.44 -13.44 8.70
C PHE A 102 -31.87 -12.41 7.65
N ASN A 103 -31.52 -12.60 6.36
CA ASN A 103 -31.82 -11.66 5.26
C ASN A 103 -31.49 -10.20 5.60
N LEU A 104 -30.31 -9.98 6.19
CA LEU A 104 -29.93 -8.67 6.72
C LEU A 104 -29.73 -7.63 5.62
N ASN A 105 -30.38 -6.49 5.77
CA ASN A 105 -30.14 -5.29 4.97
C ASN A 105 -28.76 -4.69 5.28
N VAL A 106 -28.29 -3.77 4.42
CA VAL A 106 -26.96 -3.12 4.54
C VAL A 106 -26.69 -2.53 5.93
N ARG A 107 -27.71 -1.87 6.52
CA ARG A 107 -27.63 -1.30 7.88
C ARG A 107 -27.58 -2.37 8.97
N GLY A 108 -28.28 -3.49 8.78
CA GLY A 108 -28.18 -4.65 9.69
C GLY A 108 -26.80 -5.29 9.61
N MET A 109 -26.22 -5.32 8.41
CA MET A 109 -24.89 -5.85 8.19
C MET A 109 -23.83 -5.02 8.92
N SER A 110 -23.87 -3.68 8.82
CA SER A 110 -22.91 -2.84 9.57
C SER A 110 -22.93 -3.09 11.08
N VAL A 111 -24.11 -3.41 11.65
CA VAL A 111 -24.22 -3.76 13.08
C VAL A 111 -23.54 -5.10 13.38
N VAL A 112 -23.75 -6.12 12.55
CA VAL A 112 -23.07 -7.42 12.71
C VAL A 112 -21.55 -7.27 12.63
N TRP A 113 -21.06 -6.53 11.63
CA TRP A 113 -19.64 -6.26 11.49
C TRP A 113 -19.08 -5.53 12.70
N LEU A 114 -19.76 -4.47 13.18
CA LEU A 114 -19.35 -3.76 14.39
C LEU A 114 -19.33 -4.64 15.63
N LEU A 115 -20.36 -5.47 15.84
CA LEU A 115 -20.43 -6.36 17.00
C LEU A 115 -19.30 -7.40 16.99
N PHE A 116 -19.05 -8.04 15.84
CA PHE A 116 -17.97 -9.00 15.73
C PHE A 116 -16.60 -8.33 15.87
N SER A 117 -16.40 -7.15 15.28
CA SER A 117 -15.14 -6.41 15.42
C SER A 117 -14.92 -5.98 16.87
N PHE A 118 -15.97 -5.54 17.57
CA PHE A 118 -15.91 -5.17 18.97
C PHE A 118 -15.62 -6.38 19.88
N ALA A 119 -16.27 -7.51 19.64
CA ALA A 119 -16.01 -8.76 20.37
C ALA A 119 -14.55 -9.21 20.19
N TYR A 120 -14.05 -9.19 18.94
CA TYR A 120 -12.67 -9.53 18.65
C TYR A 120 -11.66 -8.56 19.30
N LEU A 121 -11.94 -7.26 19.24
CA LEU A 121 -11.09 -6.25 19.87
C LEU A 121 -11.05 -6.42 21.39
N SER A 122 -12.20 -6.72 22.00
CA SER A 122 -12.32 -6.99 23.43
C SER A 122 -11.57 -8.27 23.83
N TYR A 123 -11.59 -9.30 22.99
CA TYR A 123 -10.81 -10.53 23.19
C TYR A 123 -9.30 -10.25 23.17
N LEU A 124 -8.81 -9.45 22.21
CA LEU A 124 -7.38 -9.15 22.09
C LEU A 124 -6.86 -8.20 23.18
N HIS A 125 -7.61 -7.14 23.48
CA HIS A 125 -7.14 -6.07 24.36
C HIS A 125 -7.67 -6.16 25.80
N GLY A 126 -8.67 -7.02 26.07
CA GLY A 126 -9.32 -7.10 27.38
C GLY A 126 -9.81 -5.72 27.84
N ALA A 127 -9.41 -5.32 29.04
CA ALA A 127 -9.76 -4.01 29.60
C ALA A 127 -9.16 -2.82 28.84
N CYS A 128 -8.06 -3.02 28.10
CA CYS A 128 -7.39 -1.96 27.32
C CYS A 128 -8.16 -1.57 26.05
N VAL A 129 -9.29 -2.23 25.75
CA VAL A 129 -10.17 -1.85 24.63
C VAL A 129 -10.66 -0.41 24.72
N ILE A 130 -10.80 0.11 25.96
CA ILE A 130 -11.22 1.48 26.23
C ILE A 130 -10.25 2.47 25.56
N PHE A 131 -8.94 2.26 25.65
CA PHE A 131 -7.96 3.15 25.03
C PHE A 131 -8.10 3.20 23.50
N VAL A 132 -8.31 2.04 22.87
CA VAL A 132 -8.47 1.96 21.41
C VAL A 132 -9.73 2.72 20.97
N LEU A 133 -10.84 2.51 21.68
CA LEU A 133 -12.11 3.19 21.39
C LEU A 133 -12.02 4.68 21.65
N SER A 134 -11.35 5.11 22.73
CA SER A 134 -11.12 6.52 23.04
C SER A 134 -10.31 7.20 21.94
N ILE A 135 -9.20 6.61 21.49
CA ILE A 135 -8.38 7.16 20.41
C ILE A 135 -9.18 7.23 19.10
N ALA A 136 -9.92 6.18 18.74
CA ALA A 136 -10.75 6.16 17.54
C ALA A 136 -11.84 7.23 17.58
N THR A 137 -12.51 7.39 18.74
CA THR A 137 -13.58 8.37 18.94
C THR A 137 -13.05 9.79 18.90
N ILE A 138 -11.93 10.08 19.58
CA ILE A 138 -11.29 11.40 19.55
C ILE A 138 -10.87 11.74 18.12
N ASN A 139 -10.25 10.81 17.39
CA ASN A 139 -9.89 11.04 15.99
C ASN A 139 -11.11 11.35 15.11
N PHE A 140 -12.21 10.63 15.30
CA PHE A 140 -13.45 10.91 14.57
C PHE A 140 -14.01 12.31 14.89
N LEU A 141 -14.01 12.71 16.16
CA LEU A 141 -14.46 14.03 16.60
C LEU A 141 -13.53 15.16 16.17
N LEU A 142 -12.23 14.91 15.99
CA LEU A 142 -11.28 15.93 15.50
C LEU A 142 -11.44 16.21 14.01
N VAL A 143 -11.79 15.18 13.24
CA VAL A 143 -11.96 15.30 11.78
C VAL A 143 -13.36 15.84 11.42
N LYS A 144 -14.34 15.63 12.29
CA LYS A 144 -15.74 16.00 12.08
C LYS A 144 -16.05 17.37 12.69
#